data_AF-A0A521M6C4-F1
#
_entry.id   AF-A0A521M6C4-F1
#
_cell.length_a   1.000
_cell.length_b   1.000
_cell.length_c   1.000
_cell.angle_alpha   90.00
_cell.angle_beta   90.00
_cell.angle_gamma   90.00
#
_symmetry.space_group_name_H-M   'P 1'
#
loop_
_entity.id
_entity.type
_entity.pdbx_description
1 polymer ?
#
loop_
_entity_poly.entity_id
_entity_poly.type
_entity_poly.pdbx_seq_one_letter_code
_entity_poly.pdbx_strand_id
1 'polypeptide(L)'
;MTFDYRKLEEDLTQLLAAMTSLAPSEVSEVREFLAAGEYGVAFETLCGIIKEESKPVPKDVRRKIRELAERMKIDPTWWAGISNGE
;
A
#
# COMPACT_ATOMS: atom_id res chain seq x y z
N MET A 1 0.75 22.98 -8.40
CA MET A 1 0.25 21.89 -7.53
C MET A 1 1.47 21.22 -6.93
N THR A 2 1.76 21.51 -5.66
CA THR A 2 2.82 20.82 -4.92
C THR A 2 2.24 19.48 -4.50
N PHE A 3 2.71 18.37 -5.08
CA PHE A 3 2.32 17.06 -4.58
C PHE A 3 2.97 16.90 -3.20
N ASP A 4 2.16 16.70 -2.15
CA ASP A 4 2.66 16.55 -0.78
C ASP A 4 3.26 15.14 -0.57
N TYR A 5 4.48 14.95 -1.05
CA TYR A 5 5.21 13.69 -0.94
C TYR A 5 5.42 13.24 0.51
N ARG A 6 5.57 14.18 1.46
CA ARG A 6 5.60 13.87 2.90
C ARG A 6 4.32 13.21 3.38
N LYS A 7 3.17 13.76 2.97
CA LYS A 7 1.87 13.21 3.32
C LYS A 7 1.68 11.82 2.69
N LEU A 8 2.20 11.63 1.48
CA LEU A 8 2.19 10.34 0.81
C LEU A 8 3.03 9.28 1.54
N GLU A 9 4.24 9.65 1.95
CA GLU A 9 5.12 8.81 2.75
C GLU A 9 4.49 8.44 4.10
N GLU A 10 3.88 9.41 4.80
CA GLU A 10 3.16 9.16 6.04
C GLU A 10 1.98 8.20 5.84
N ASP A 11 1.14 8.44 4.83
CA ASP A 11 -0.02 7.60 4.53
C ASP A 11 0.41 6.15 4.20
N LEU A 12 1.46 5.97 3.39
CA LEU A 12 2.01 4.64 3.08
C LEU A 12 2.62 3.96 4.30
N THR A 13 3.35 4.71 5.12
CA THR A 13 3.95 4.18 6.36
C THR A 13 2.87 3.73 7.33
N GLN A 14 1.79 4.50 7.47
CA GLN A 14 0.63 4.13 8.28
C GLN A 14 -0.11 2.92 7.72
N LEU A 15 -0.23 2.84 6.39
CA LEU A 15 -0.85 1.70 5.72
C LEU A 15 -0.06 0.42 5.98
N LEU A 16 1.27 0.47 5.82
CA LEU A 16 2.17 -0.64 6.09
C LEU A 16 2.12 -1.06 7.56
N ALA A 17 2.10 -0.11 8.50
CA ALA A 17 1.99 -0.39 9.92
C ALA A 17 0.65 -1.02 10.32
N ALA A 18 -0.43 -0.72 9.59
CA ALA A 18 -1.75 -1.31 9.82
C ALA A 18 -1.86 -2.77 9.32
N MET A 19 -0.93 -3.21 8.46
CA MET A 19 -0.84 -4.56 7.95
C MET A 19 -0.08 -5.48 8.91
N THR A 20 -0.78 -5.99 9.93
CA THR A 20 -0.18 -6.84 10.97
C THR A 20 0.13 -8.27 10.52
N SER A 21 -0.35 -8.68 9.34
CA SER A 21 -0.18 -10.03 8.79
C SER A 21 1.09 -10.21 7.94
N LEU A 22 1.85 -9.14 7.72
CA LEU A 22 3.07 -9.18 6.94
C LEU A 22 4.24 -9.69 7.79
N ALA A 23 5.07 -10.54 7.20
CA ALA A 23 6.33 -10.96 7.77
C ALA A 23 7.36 -9.81 7.75
N PRO A 24 8.39 -9.87 8.61
CA PRO A 24 9.42 -8.83 8.65
C PRO A 24 10.14 -8.60 7.33
N SER A 25 10.36 -9.65 6.53
CA SER A 25 10.98 -9.54 5.21
C SER A 25 10.10 -8.75 4.24
N GLU A 26 8.80 -9.05 4.20
CA GLU A 26 7.83 -8.37 3.34
C GLU A 26 7.71 -6.88 3.69
N VAL A 27 7.72 -6.56 5.00
CA VAL A 27 7.74 -5.17 5.48
C VAL A 27 9.04 -4.48 5.07
N SER A 28 10.18 -5.18 5.11
CA SER A 28 11.47 -4.63 4.68
C SER A 28 11.45 -4.27 3.19
N GLU A 29 10.96 -5.17 2.34
CA GLU A 29 10.88 -4.95 0.89
C GLU A 29 10.08 -3.68 0.55
N VAL A 30 8.92 -3.49 1.17
CA VAL A 30 8.12 -2.27 0.97
C VAL A 30 8.85 -1.02 1.50
N ARG A 31 9.52 -1.13 2.66
CA ARG A 31 10.26 -0.01 3.26
C ARG A 31 11.45 0.45 2.44
N GLU A 32 12.11 -0.44 1.70
CA GLU A 32 13.23 -0.07 0.82
C GLU A 32 12.78 0.91 -0.26
N PHE A 33 11.63 0.65 -0.90
CA PHE A 33 11.05 1.58 -1.88
C PHE A 33 10.55 2.88 -1.25
N LEU A 34 9.94 2.82 -0.06
CA LEU A 34 9.53 4.03 0.67
C LEU A 34 10.72 4.94 0.98
N ALA A 35 11.82 4.37 1.48
CA ALA A 35 13.03 5.12 1.81
C ALA A 35 13.72 5.72 0.57
N ALA A 36 13.55 5.10 -0.60
CA ALA A 36 14.03 5.62 -1.87
C ALA A 36 13.14 6.72 -2.48
N GLY A 37 11.97 7.02 -1.89
CA GLY A 37 10.97 7.93 -2.46
C GLY A 37 10.15 7.34 -3.59
N GLU A 38 10.29 6.04 -3.86
CA GLU A 38 9.59 5.29 -4.90
C GLU A 38 8.19 4.86 -4.39
N TYR A 39 7.35 5.83 -4.06
CA TYR A 39 6.07 5.60 -3.38
C TYR A 39 5.08 4.73 -4.19
N GLY A 40 5.05 4.90 -5.51
CA GLY A 40 4.25 4.08 -6.42
C GLY A 40 4.64 2.61 -6.33
N VAL A 41 5.94 2.35 -6.51
CA VAL A 41 6.51 1.00 -6.44
C VAL A 41 6.31 0.41 -5.05
N ALA A 42 6.49 1.18 -3.97
CA ALA A 42 6.23 0.71 -2.62
C ALA A 42 4.78 0.24 -2.43
N PHE A 43 3.81 0.99 -2.96
CA PHE A 43 2.41 0.63 -2.90
C PHE A 43 2.08 -0.60 -3.76
N GLU A 44 2.64 -0.67 -4.96
CA GLU A 44 2.48 -1.81 -5.88
C GLU A 44 3.06 -3.08 -5.26
N THR A 45 4.26 -3.02 -4.67
CA THR A 45 4.89 -4.12 -3.93
C THR A 45 4.00 -4.58 -2.77
N LEU A 46 3.46 -3.66 -1.96
CA LEU A 46 2.54 -4.02 -0.88
C LEU A 46 1.29 -4.75 -1.42
N CYS A 47 0.67 -4.24 -2.49
CA CYS A 47 -0.50 -4.87 -3.09
C CYS A 47 -0.18 -6.23 -3.72
N GLY A 48 0.99 -6.35 -4.34
CA GLY A 48 1.51 -7.60 -4.90
C GLY A 48 1.64 -8.66 -3.82
N ILE A 49 2.33 -8.33 -2.72
CA ILE A 49 2.48 -9.20 -1.55
C ILE A 49 1.12 -9.65 -1.02
N ILE A 50 0.18 -8.71 -0.81
CA ILE A 50 -1.16 -9.02 -0.32
C ILE A 50 -1.87 -10.05 -1.22
N LYS A 51 -1.76 -9.89 -2.54
CA LYS A 51 -2.43 -10.78 -3.50
C LYS A 51 -1.73 -12.12 -3.62
N GLU A 52 -0.40 -12.12 -3.72
CA GLU A 52 0.41 -13.33 -3.92
C GLU A 52 0.33 -14.27 -2.71
N GLU A 53 0.44 -13.71 -1.51
CA GLU A 53 0.37 -14.48 -0.26
C GLU A 53 -1.05 -14.56 0.33
N SER A 54 -2.07 -14.05 -0.39
CA SER A 54 -3.47 -14.01 0.07
C SER A 54 -3.62 -13.45 1.49
N LYS A 55 -2.89 -12.37 1.79
CA LYS A 55 -2.84 -11.78 3.13
C LYS A 55 -4.22 -11.24 3.54
N PRO A 56 -4.67 -11.48 4.78
CA PRO A 56 -5.91 -10.92 5.28
C PRO A 56 -5.78 -9.40 5.44
N VAL A 57 -6.65 -8.64 4.78
CA VAL A 57 -6.68 -7.17 4.87
C VAL A 57 -7.87 -6.69 5.69
N PRO A 58 -7.66 -5.95 6.79
CA PRO A 58 -8.73 -5.36 7.59
C PRO A 58 -9.59 -4.39 6.76
N LYS A 59 -10.90 -4.30 7.06
CA LYS A 59 -11.84 -3.46 6.29
C LYS A 59 -11.43 -1.99 6.22
N ASP A 60 -10.96 -1.40 7.32
CA ASP A 60 -10.46 -0.02 7.34
C ASP A 60 -9.22 0.18 6.48
N VAL A 61 -8.36 -0.84 6.38
CA VAL A 61 -7.16 -0.83 5.53
C VAL A 61 -7.55 -0.92 4.06
N ARG A 62 -8.54 -1.73 3.70
CA ARG A 62 -9.08 -1.81 2.32
C ARG A 62 -9.53 -0.46 1.78
N ARG A 63 -10.22 0.34 2.62
CA ARG A 63 -10.63 1.70 2.25
C ARG A 63 -9.42 2.60 2.01
N LYS A 64 -8.43 2.58 2.92
CA LYS A 64 -7.19 3.36 2.78
C LYS A 64 -6.39 2.99 1.53
N ILE A 65 -6.30 1.70 1.19
CA ILE A 65 -5.66 1.20 -0.04
C ILE A 65 -6.28 1.88 -1.26
N ARG A 66 -7.61 1.88 -1.35
CA ARG A 66 -8.34 2.52 -2.45
C ARG A 66 -8.08 4.02 -2.51
N GLU A 67 -8.30 4.74 -1.40
CA GLU A 67 -8.14 6.20 -1.35
C GLU A 67 -6.73 6.63 -1.77
N LEU A 68 -5.72 5.89 -1.30
CA LEU A 68 -4.32 6.16 -1.59
C LEU A 68 -3.99 5.87 -3.06
N ALA A 69 -4.48 4.75 -3.60
CA ALA A 69 -4.27 4.39 -4.99
C ALA A 69 -4.95 5.36 -5.97
N GLU A 70 -6.18 5.78 -5.68
CA GLU A 70 -6.91 6.79 -6.46
C GLU A 70 -6.16 8.13 -6.44
N ARG A 71 -5.61 8.55 -5.28
CA ARG A 71 -4.80 9.76 -5.15
C ARG A 71 -3.50 9.69 -5.95
N MET A 72 -2.85 8.53 -5.93
CA MET A 72 -1.60 8.27 -6.66
C MET A 72 -1.81 7.96 -8.14
N LYS A 73 -3.06 7.75 -8.57
CA LYS A 73 -3.44 7.26 -9.91
C LYS A 73 -2.78 5.93 -10.27
N ILE A 74 -2.67 5.02 -9.29
CA ILE A 74 -2.18 3.66 -9.50
C ILE A 74 -3.24 2.84 -10.22
N ASP A 75 -2.78 2.02 -11.17
CA ASP A 75 -3.67 1.17 -11.96
C ASP A 75 -4.52 0.24 -11.07
N PRO A 76 -5.85 0.16 -11.30
CA PRO A 76 -6.75 -0.63 -10.47
C PRO A 76 -6.44 -2.13 -10.45
N THR A 77 -5.69 -2.67 -11.41
CA THR A 77 -5.28 -4.08 -11.40
C THR A 77 -4.44 -4.45 -10.17
N TRP A 78 -3.76 -3.49 -9.55
CA TRP A 78 -3.01 -3.69 -8.33
C TRP A 78 -3.90 -3.82 -7.09
N TRP A 79 -4.95 -3.00 -6.96
CA TRP A 79 -5.63 -2.79 -5.67
C TRP A 79 -7.15 -3.06 -5.66
N ALA A 80 -7.83 -3.10 -6.81
CA ALA A 80 -9.28 -3.21 -6.88
C ALA A 80 -9.82 -4.48 -6.20
N GLY A 81 -9.16 -5.63 -6.43
CA GLY A 81 -9.53 -6.91 -5.79
C GLY A 81 -9.27 -6.96 -4.28
N ILE A 82 -8.41 -6.09 -3.76
CA ILE A 82 -8.11 -5.99 -2.33
C ILE A 82 -9.16 -5.09 -1.65
N SER A 83 -9.48 -3.97 -2.29
CA SER A 83 -10.35 -2.94 -1.73
C SER A 83 -11.85 -3.30 -1.76
N ASN A 84 -12.28 -4.08 -2.76
CA ASN A 84 -13.65 -4.57 -2.87
C ASN A 84 -13.82 -5.81 -1.99
N GLY A 85 -14.08 -5.61 -0.70
CA GLY A 85 -14.63 -6.63 0.17
C GLY A 85 -16.15 -6.54 0.22
N GLU A 86 -16.82 -7.50 -0.39
CA GLU A 86 -18.21 -7.88 -0.04
C GLU A 86 -18.24 -8.55 1.34
#